data_AF-A0A1Z9C838-F1
#
_entry.id   AF-A0A1Z9C838-F1
#
_cell.length_a   1.000
_cell.length_b   1.000
_cell.length_c   1.000
_cell.angle_alpha   90.00
_cell.angle_beta   90.00
_cell.angle_gamma   90.00
#
_symmetry.space_group_name_H-M   'P 1'
#
loop_
_entity.id
_entity.type
_entity.pdbx_description
1 polymer ?
#
loop_
_entity_poly.entity_id
_entity_poly.type
_entity_poly.pdbx_seq_one_letter_code
_entity_poly.pdbx_strand_id
1 'polypeptide(L)' 'MIYEEDIRRMLVDKLNEGGYTKTSKEMGMDRGFLSRVVNRKKPVSENLAKFFGYKKKVIFVKDEV' A
#
# COMPACT_ATOMS: atom_id res chain seq x y z
N MET A 1 -7.29 -14.91 -2.53
CA MET A 1 -6.71 -14.02 -3.56
C MET A 1 -6.75 -12.63 -2.94
N ILE A 2 -5.65 -11.88 -2.91
CA ILE A 2 -5.65 -10.52 -2.38
C ILE A 2 -5.37 -9.58 -3.55
N TYR A 3 -6.27 -8.62 -3.72
CA TYR A 3 -6.18 -7.66 -4.80
C TYR A 3 -5.34 -6.47 -4.34
N GLU A 4 -4.64 -5.83 -5.28
CA GLU A 4 -3.91 -4.58 -5.02
C GLU A 4 -4.79 -3.55 -4.30
N GLU A 5 -6.08 -3.52 -4.66
CA GLU A 5 -7.04 -2.58 -4.10
C GLU A 5 -7.33 -2.82 -2.62
N ASP A 6 -7.30 -4.07 -2.14
CA ASP A 6 -7.47 -4.37 -0.71
C ASP A 6 -6.33 -3.76 0.11
N ILE A 7 -5.10 -3.94 -0.37
CA ILE A 7 -3.90 -3.38 0.28
C ILE A 7 -3.93 -1.84 0.22
N ARG A 8 -4.41 -1.27 -0.88
CA ARG A 8 -4.58 0.19 -1.00
C ARG A 8 -5.62 0.71 0.00
N ARG A 9 -6.76 0.04 0.16
CA ARG A 9 -7.78 0.40 1.17
C ARG A 9 -7.21 0.35 2.58
N MET A 10 -6.55 -0.75 2.95
CA MET A 10 -5.90 -0.88 4.26
C MET A 10 -4.84 0.21 4.51
N LEU A 11 -4.09 0.59 3.47
CA LEU A 11 -3.15 1.72 3.56
C LEU A 11 -3.88 3.04 3.79
N VAL A 12 -4.99 3.30 3.10
CA VAL A 12 -5.81 4.51 3.30
C VAL A 12 -6.38 4.56 4.71
N ASP A 13 -6.92 3.46 5.22
CA ASP A 13 -7.46 3.39 6.59
C ASP A 13 -6.38 3.72 7.62
N LYS A 14 -5.19 3.11 7.50
CA LYS A 14 -4.06 3.38 8.37
C LYS A 14 -3.57 4.84 8.30
N LEU A 15 -3.63 5.43 7.10
CA LEU A 15 -3.32 6.84 6.91
C LEU A 15 -4.39 7.76 7.52
N ASN A 16 -5.65 7.35 7.56
CA ASN A 16 -6.70 8.09 8.26
C ASN A 16 -6.54 8.03 9.78
N GLU A 17 -6.07 6.90 10.32
CA GLU A 17 -5.81 6.74 11.76
C GLU A 17 -4.58 7.52 12.25
N GLY A 18 -3.52 7.60 11.42
CA GLY A 18 -2.21 8.08 11.86
C GLY A 18 -1.58 9.20 11.05
N GLY A 19 -2.11 9.47 9.85
CA GLY A 19 -1.49 10.35 8.87
C GLY A 19 -0.21 9.78 8.26
N TYR A 20 0.24 10.41 7.18
CA TYR A 20 1.44 10.00 6.44
C TYR A 20 2.70 9.90 7.29
N THR A 21 2.88 10.80 8.27
CA THR A 21 4.10 10.82 9.11
C THR A 21 4.17 9.60 10.02
N LYS A 22 3.09 9.24 10.71
CA LYS A 22 3.08 8.06 11.59
C LYS A 22 3.21 6.78 10.78
N THR A 23 2.40 6.62 9.72
CA THR A 23 2.41 5.44 8.86
C THR A 23 3.76 5.23 8.19
N SER A 24 4.42 6.31 7.71
CA SER A 24 5.78 6.22 7.14
C SER A 24 6.81 5.67 8.12
N LYS A 25 6.74 6.09 9.38
CA LYS A 25 7.66 5.64 10.44
C LYS A 25 7.38 4.18 10.83
N GLU A 26 6.11 3.81 11.01
CA GLU A 26 5.72 2.44 11.36
C GLU A 26 6.07 1.43 10.26
N MET A 27 5.88 1.81 8.99
CA MET A 27 6.15 0.94 7.85
C MET A 27 7.61 0.97 7.39
N GLY A 28 8.41 1.93 7.87
CA GLY A 28 9.75 2.20 7.33
C GLY A 28 9.72 2.58 5.83
N MET A 29 8.66 3.26 5.39
CA MET A 29 8.44 3.62 3.99
C MET A 29 8.38 5.12 3.79
N ASP A 30 8.88 5.59 2.65
CA ASP A 30 8.81 7.02 2.30
C ASP A 30 7.36 7.51 2.17
N ARG A 31 7.08 8.72 2.68
CA ARG A 31 5.74 9.35 2.60
C ARG A 31 5.31 9.57 1.15
N GLY A 32 6.24 9.96 0.28
CA GLY A 32 5.98 10.13 -1.15
C GLY A 32 5.70 8.80 -1.85
N PHE A 33 6.34 7.71 -1.41
CA PHE A 33 5.98 6.36 -1.83
C PHE A 33 4.52 6.03 -1.45
N LEU A 34 4.14 6.18 -0.17
CA LEU A 34 2.77 5.89 0.28
C LEU A 34 1.73 6.74 -0.48
N SER A 35 1.99 8.03 -0.65
CA SER A 35 1.12 8.94 -1.41
C SER A 35 0.94 8.49 -2.87
N ARG A 36 2.01 8.06 -3.53
CA ARG A 36 1.92 7.55 -4.92
C ARG A 36 1.13 6.25 -5.01
N VAL A 37 1.22 5.37 -4.02
CA VAL A 37 0.43 4.13 -3.97
C VAL A 37 -1.06 4.43 -3.79
N VAL A 38 -1.41 5.35 -2.89
CA VAL A 38 -2.80 5.79 -2.68
C VAL A 38 -3.37 6.42 -3.95
N ASN A 39 -2.60 7.29 -4.61
CA ASN A 39 -3.00 7.97 -5.84
C ASN A 39 -2.90 7.12 -7.11
N ARG A 40 -2.70 5.79 -6.99
CA ARG A 40 -2.54 4.86 -8.11
C ARG A 40 -1.40 5.22 -9.09
N LYS A 41 -0.48 6.11 -8.70
CA LYS A 41 0.71 6.49 -9.49
C LYS A 41 1.84 5.47 -9.35
N LYS A 42 1.73 4.56 -8.38
CA LYS A 42 2.67 3.46 -8.19
C LYS A 42 1.92 2.22 -7.70
N PRO A 43 2.26 1.02 -8.20
CA PRO A 43 1.65 -0.21 -7.71
C PRO A 43 2.07 -0.53 -6.28
N VAL A 44 1.30 -1.38 -5.60
CA VAL A 44 1.56 -1.81 -4.21
C VAL A 44 2.85 -2.64 -4.15
N SER A 45 3.86 -2.19 -3.41
CA SER A 45 5.10 -2.98 -3.32
C SER A 45 4.93 -4.26 -2.50
N GLU A 46 5.80 -5.26 -2.74
CA GLU A 46 5.84 -6.48 -1.93
C GLU A 46 6.11 -6.18 -0.45
N ASN A 47 6.89 -5.14 -0.15
CA ASN A 47 7.14 -4.71 1.23
C ASN A 47 5.88 -4.17 1.90
N LEU A 48 5.05 -3.42 1.16
CA LEU A 48 3.77 -2.91 1.65
C LEU A 48 2.80 -4.07 1.91
N ALA A 49 2.75 -5.04 1.00
CA ALA A 49 1.96 -6.24 1.17
C ALA A 49 2.39 -7.06 2.39
N LYS A 50 3.71 -7.26 2.57
CA LYS A 50 4.27 -7.98 3.73
C LYS A 50 3.94 -7.30 5.05
N PHE A 51 3.94 -5.96 5.10
CA PHE A 51 3.54 -5.22 6.30
C PHE A 51 2.12 -5.58 6.75
N PHE A 52 1.20 -5.76 5.81
CA PHE A 52 -0.16 -6.20 6.08
C PHE A 52 -0.32 -7.73 6.20
N GLY A 53 0.79 -8.48 6.32
CA GLY A 53 0.77 -9.94 6.51
C GLY A 53 0.59 -10.74 5.23
N TYR A 54 0.58 -10.10 4.06
CA TYR A 54 0.39 -10.80 2.80
C TYR A 54 1.71 -11.35 2.25
N LYS A 55 1.88 -12.68 2.32
CA LYS A 55 3.02 -13.41 1.77
C LYS A 55 2.83 -13.67 0.27
N LYS A 56 3.59 -12.95 -0.56
CA LYS A 56 4.08 -13.34 -1.89
C LYS A 56 3.08 -13.57 -3.05
N LYS A 57 1.76 -13.57 -2.82
CA LYS A 57 0.73 -13.66 -3.88
C LYS A 57 -0.12 -12.39 -3.99
N VAL A 58 0.52 -11.21 -4.03
CA VAL A 58 -0.19 -10.02 -4.52
C VAL A 58 -0.23 -10.14 -6.04
N ILE A 59 -1.41 -10.42 -6.58
CA ILE A 59 -1.62 -10.38 -8.02
C ILE A 59 -1.75 -8.91 -8.36
N PHE A 60 -0.74 -8.37 -9.03
CA PHE A 60 -0.85 -7.09 -9.71
C PHE A 60 -1.84 -7.26 -10.86
N VAL A 61 -3.10 -6.91 -10.63
CA VAL A 61 -4.05 -6.78 -11.73
C VAL A 61 -3.65 -5.52 -12.48
N LYS A 62 -2.93 -5.73 -13.57
CA LYS A 62 -2.62 -4.70 -14.55
C LYS A 62 -3.95 -4.39 -15.24
N ASP A 63 -4.65 -3.36 -14.78
CA ASP A 63 -5.73 -2.76 -15.56
C ASP A 63 -5.05 -2.11 -16.78
N GLU A 64 -5.09 -2.81 -17.91
CA GLU A 64 -4.86 -2.22 -19.23
C GLU A 64 -6.10 -1.41 -19.60
N VAL A 65 -5.99 -0.08 -19.56
CA VAL A 65 -6.88 0.86 -20.27
C VAL A 65 -6.04 1.91 -20.96
#